data_AF-A0A328R9C6-F1
#
_entry.id   AF-A0A328R9C6-F1
#
_cell.length_a   1.000
_cell.length_b   1.000
_cell.length_c   1.000
_cell.angle_alpha   90.00
_cell.angle_beta   90.00
_cell.angle_gamma   90.00
#
_symmetry.space_group_name_H-M   'P 1'
#
loop_
_entity.id
_entity.type
_entity.pdbx_description
1 polymer ?
#
loop_
_entity_poly.entity_id
_entity_poly.type
_entity_poly.pdbx_seq_one_letter_code
_entity_poly.pdbx_strand_id
1 'polypeptide(L)'
;MKKQLGLFWCIFLCSIFVLSIQGQEVKKIWDFDLNVIFPYEQLSINFSPALSKDKMIFGSINGNIKYLTTTTQKVNKLLKIPLSIDKTLLFSDKILSDYVVFSGKHLINGKHYYCSIDIKNKKIKGVVAHDKEFLPFGQYAIFEKNSNFIVFNPKVGRGVYRQTAPYDIDKVIFTQDKNRYLFQTSTNDVIELVIPKFGASLLMSPKSNKKNVLEFHKTATLSEDMISDNLSKNILYYHRPNGMIGLIDVAENKILWEKKYFKKGMGIQGPYVFKDKLIYLVSYPDKKGGDTRLGKLICLNKDTGKANWISADLPFTNFGILHFDNYIVSSNSEGYVLFLDINTGVVHEKILVGDGMSTPIIKDNTMYLVTKDKIYFFKSSRIGLIFKIYWEKFLEVIS
;
A
#
# COMPACT_ATOMS: atom_id res chain seq x y z
N MET A 1 6.52 -43.10 14.31
CA MET A 1 6.19 -41.70 14.64
C MET A 1 5.77 -40.83 13.45
N LYS A 2 6.53 -40.72 12.34
CA LYS A 2 6.15 -39.84 11.19
C LYS A 2 4.80 -40.18 10.52
N LYS A 3 4.44 -41.47 10.41
CA LYS A 3 3.15 -41.89 9.81
C LYS A 3 1.92 -41.59 10.69
N GLN A 4 2.08 -41.60 12.02
CA GLN A 4 0.97 -41.30 12.94
C GLN A 4 0.67 -39.79 13.02
N LEU A 5 1.69 -38.94 12.85
CA LEU A 5 1.48 -37.49 12.76
C LEU A 5 0.66 -37.11 11.52
N GLY A 6 0.92 -37.74 10.37
CA GLY A 6 0.17 -37.48 9.13
C GLY A 6 -1.31 -37.86 9.23
N LEU A 7 -1.62 -38.99 9.87
CA LEU A 7 -3.00 -39.44 10.06
C LEU A 7 -3.79 -38.53 11.02
N PHE A 8 -3.13 -38.04 12.08
CA PHE A 8 -3.74 -37.10 13.03
C PHE A 8 -4.05 -35.75 12.37
N TRP A 9 -3.16 -35.27 11.51
CA TRP A 9 -3.40 -34.07 10.70
C TRP A 9 -4.57 -34.27 9.72
N CYS A 10 -4.66 -35.42 9.04
CA CYS A 10 -5.79 -35.70 8.14
C CYS A 10 -7.14 -35.74 8.86
N ILE A 11 -7.22 -36.32 10.06
CA ILE A 11 -8.47 -36.39 10.83
C ILE A 11 -8.86 -35.02 11.40
N PHE A 12 -7.88 -34.22 11.85
CA PHE A 12 -8.09 -32.83 12.25
C PHE A 12 -8.52 -31.94 11.07
N LEU A 13 -7.96 -32.17 9.88
CA LEU A 13 -8.32 -31.51 8.62
C LEU A 13 -9.77 -31.79 8.21
N CYS A 14 -10.20 -33.05 8.27
CA CYS A 14 -11.57 -33.44 7.92
C CYS A 14 -12.60 -32.88 8.91
N SER A 15 -12.29 -32.83 10.20
CA SER A 15 -13.22 -32.33 11.22
C SER A 15 -13.40 -30.80 11.17
N ILE A 16 -12.36 -30.04 10.77
CA ILE A 16 -12.47 -28.59 10.54
C ILE A 16 -13.28 -28.27 9.27
N PHE A 17 -13.20 -29.13 8.24
CA PHE A 17 -13.91 -28.95 6.96
C PHE A 17 -15.44 -29.04 7.07
N VAL A 18 -15.96 -29.84 8.01
CA VAL A 18 -17.41 -30.06 8.16
C VAL A 18 -18.12 -28.89 8.87
N LEU A 19 -17.39 -28.03 9.60
CA LEU A 19 -17.97 -26.94 10.39
C LEU A 19 -18.10 -25.59 9.66
N SER A 20 -17.69 -25.47 8.40
CA SER A 20 -17.54 -24.17 7.73
C SER A 20 -18.59 -23.79 6.70
N ILE A 21 -19.68 -24.54 6.57
CA ILE A 21 -20.58 -24.38 5.41
C ILE A 21 -21.58 -23.20 5.55
N GLN A 22 -21.69 -22.51 6.70
CA GLN A 22 -22.68 -21.43 6.88
C GLN A 22 -22.23 -20.19 7.69
N GLY A 23 -20.93 -19.91 7.82
CA GLY A 23 -20.45 -18.72 8.55
C GLY A 23 -20.12 -17.53 7.65
N GLN A 24 -20.26 -16.30 8.16
CA GLN A 24 -19.64 -15.10 7.55
C GLN A 24 -18.13 -15.35 7.34
N GLU A 25 -17.65 -15.19 6.10
CA GLU A 25 -16.24 -15.41 5.76
C GLU A 25 -15.34 -14.35 6.40
N VAL A 26 -15.81 -13.10 6.48
CA VAL A 26 -15.14 -11.99 7.17
C VAL A 26 -15.83 -11.73 8.50
N LYS A 27 -15.07 -11.75 9.60
CA LYS A 27 -15.62 -11.50 10.94
C LYS A 27 -15.00 -10.26 11.56
N LYS A 28 -15.83 -9.34 12.06
CA LYS A 28 -15.39 -8.31 13.01
C LYS A 28 -15.05 -8.98 14.33
N ILE A 29 -13.80 -8.84 14.78
CA ILE A 29 -13.31 -9.46 16.00
C ILE A 29 -13.45 -8.50 17.20
N TRP A 30 -13.06 -7.23 17.01
CA TRP A 30 -13.29 -6.18 18.00
C TRP A 30 -13.29 -4.80 17.33
N ASP A 31 -13.83 -3.82 18.04
CA ASP A 31 -13.63 -2.41 17.76
C ASP A 31 -13.06 -1.68 19.00
N PHE A 32 -12.38 -0.56 18.78
CA PHE A 32 -11.71 0.22 19.83
C PHE A 32 -11.92 1.72 19.60
N ASP A 33 -12.31 2.46 20.63
CA ASP A 33 -12.60 3.89 20.55
C ASP A 33 -11.31 4.71 20.41
N LEU A 34 -11.24 5.54 19.37
CA LEU A 34 -10.09 6.38 19.09
C LEU A 34 -9.91 7.49 20.14
N ASN A 35 -10.97 7.92 20.81
CA ASN A 35 -10.91 8.90 21.90
C ASN A 35 -10.13 8.37 23.11
N VAL A 36 -10.04 7.05 23.28
CA VAL A 36 -9.18 6.44 24.31
C VAL A 36 -7.70 6.64 23.96
N ILE A 37 -7.35 6.68 22.68
CA ILE A 37 -6.00 7.02 22.23
C ILE A 37 -5.78 8.52 22.35
N PHE A 38 -6.69 9.35 21.84
CA PHE A 38 -6.57 10.81 21.83
C PHE A 38 -7.87 11.50 22.27
N PRO A 39 -8.07 11.74 23.57
CA PRO A 39 -9.33 12.31 24.08
C PRO A 39 -9.53 13.79 23.72
N TYR A 40 -8.44 14.51 23.45
CA TYR A 40 -8.44 15.96 23.21
C TYR A 40 -7.65 16.34 21.95
N GLU A 41 -7.35 15.38 21.08
CA GLU A 41 -6.54 15.60 19.89
C GLU A 41 -7.15 14.87 18.71
N GLN A 42 -6.95 15.42 17.52
CA GLN A 42 -7.45 14.82 16.28
C GLN A 42 -6.30 14.14 15.52
N LEU A 43 -6.66 13.17 14.69
CA LEU A 43 -5.80 12.64 13.63
C LEU A 43 -6.05 13.43 12.34
N SER A 44 -5.05 13.52 11.45
CA SER A 44 -5.29 14.04 10.11
C SER A 44 -6.25 13.12 9.35
N ILE A 45 -7.08 13.69 8.48
CA ILE A 45 -7.94 12.94 7.56
C ILE A 45 -7.15 12.07 6.57
N ASN A 46 -5.87 12.40 6.33
CA ASN A 46 -4.98 11.64 5.47
C ASN A 46 -4.15 10.61 6.25
N PHE A 47 -4.30 10.57 7.57
CA PHE A 47 -3.49 9.73 8.43
C PHE A 47 -3.91 8.26 8.29
N SER A 48 -2.92 7.40 8.12
CA SER A 48 -3.08 5.95 8.29
C SER A 48 -2.03 5.47 9.31
N PRO A 49 -2.39 4.64 10.29
CA PRO A 49 -1.43 4.18 11.28
C PRO A 49 -0.38 3.24 10.69
N ALA A 50 0.74 3.07 11.39
CA ALA A 50 1.73 2.04 11.07
C ALA A 50 1.49 0.79 11.94
N LEU A 51 1.60 -0.40 11.36
CA LEU A 51 1.62 -1.65 12.12
C LEU A 51 3.07 -2.13 12.31
N SER A 52 3.54 -2.08 13.56
CA SER A 52 4.85 -2.55 14.00
C SER A 52 4.67 -3.76 14.91
N LYS A 53 4.89 -4.97 14.38
CA LYS A 53 4.62 -6.24 15.10
C LYS A 53 3.16 -6.28 15.59
N ASP A 54 2.93 -6.23 16.90
CA ASP A 54 1.63 -6.20 17.59
C ASP A 54 1.22 -4.78 18.03
N LYS A 55 1.94 -3.74 17.61
CA LYS A 55 1.70 -2.35 17.98
C LYS A 55 1.23 -1.56 16.77
N MET A 56 0.06 -0.96 16.88
CA MET A 56 -0.43 0.01 15.93
C MET A 56 -0.05 1.41 16.40
N ILE A 57 0.76 2.10 15.60
CA ILE A 57 1.38 3.39 15.95
C ILE A 57 0.55 4.52 15.35
N PHE A 58 0.20 5.48 16.19
CA PHE A 58 -0.61 6.65 15.84
C PHE A 58 0.14 7.94 16.09
N GLY A 59 -0.11 8.94 15.25
CA GLY A 59 0.41 10.29 15.40
C GLY A 59 -0.69 11.33 15.25
N SER A 60 -0.83 12.23 16.21
CA SER A 60 -1.82 13.31 16.16
C SER A 60 -1.32 14.55 15.41
N ILE A 61 -2.25 15.44 15.06
CA ILE A 61 -1.94 16.76 14.47
C ILE A 61 -1.14 17.68 15.42
N ASN A 62 -1.01 17.32 16.69
CA ASN A 62 -0.20 18.04 17.69
C ASN A 62 1.17 17.36 17.94
N GLY A 63 1.50 16.35 17.14
CA GLY A 63 2.78 15.64 17.19
C GLY A 63 2.91 14.63 18.32
N ASN A 64 1.82 14.31 19.03
CA ASN A 64 1.84 13.27 20.05
C ASN A 64 1.76 11.90 19.39
N ILE A 65 2.68 11.01 19.75
CA ILE A 65 2.75 9.65 19.21
C ILE A 65 2.42 8.66 20.33
N LYS A 66 1.47 7.78 20.04
CA LYS A 66 1.00 6.71 20.93
C LYS A 66 0.96 5.40 20.17
N TYR A 67 0.87 4.29 20.89
CA TYR A 67 0.58 3.01 20.26
C TYR A 67 -0.50 2.24 21.01
N LEU A 68 -1.31 1.52 20.24
CA LEU A 68 -2.26 0.53 20.71
C LEU A 68 -1.64 -0.86 20.52
N THR A 69 -1.58 -1.66 21.59
CA THR A 69 -1.19 -3.08 21.49
C THR A 69 -2.39 -3.86 21.00
N THR A 70 -2.34 -4.47 19.81
CA THR A 70 -3.51 -5.08 19.15
C THR A 70 -4.04 -6.34 19.86
N THR A 71 -3.21 -7.00 20.67
CA THR A 71 -3.58 -8.20 21.44
C THR A 71 -4.26 -7.85 22.76
N THR A 72 -3.70 -6.90 23.51
CA THR A 72 -4.21 -6.52 24.85
C THR A 72 -5.08 -5.26 24.84
N GLN A 73 -5.19 -4.60 23.69
CA GLN A 73 -5.87 -3.30 23.51
C GLN A 73 -5.36 -2.20 24.46
N LYS A 74 -4.11 -2.31 24.93
CA LYS A 74 -3.51 -1.33 25.83
C LYS A 74 -2.89 -0.18 25.06
N VAL A 75 -3.29 1.05 25.39
CA VAL A 75 -2.73 2.29 24.86
C VAL A 75 -1.52 2.72 25.70
N ASN A 76 -0.44 3.10 25.03
CA ASN A 76 0.75 3.64 25.70
C ASN A 76 1.27 4.86 24.95
N LYS A 77 1.82 5.81 25.70
CA LYS A 77 2.54 6.96 25.13
C LYS A 77 3.90 6.50 24.61
N LEU A 78 4.26 6.98 23.42
CA LEU A 78 5.58 6.73 22.84
C LEU A 78 6.50 7.93 23.03
N LEU A 79 6.22 9.04 22.33
CA LEU A 79 7.01 10.27 22.34
C LEU A 79 6.20 11.43 21.72
N LYS A 80 6.76 12.64 21.73
CA LYS A 80 6.20 13.81 21.02
C LYS A 80 7.22 14.34 20.03
N ILE A 81 6.79 14.70 18.83
CA ILE A 81 7.62 15.31 17.77
C ILE A 81 7.13 16.72 17.43
N PRO A 82 7.99 17.60 16.90
CA PRO A 82 7.60 18.97 16.56
C PRO A 82 6.85 19.09 15.22
N LEU A 83 6.08 18.06 14.85
CA LEU A 83 5.34 18.01 13.58
C LEU A 83 3.84 17.87 13.85
N SER A 84 3.05 18.59 13.06
CA SER A 84 1.64 18.27 12.84
C SER A 84 1.57 17.08 11.88
N ILE A 85 1.30 15.89 12.40
CA ILE A 85 1.40 14.64 11.65
C ILE A 85 0.23 14.55 10.68
N ASP A 86 0.55 14.48 9.39
CA ASP A 86 -0.42 14.34 8.30
C ASP A 86 -0.47 12.91 7.77
N LYS A 87 0.70 12.31 7.51
CA LYS A 87 0.80 10.97 6.94
C LYS A 87 1.86 10.13 7.63
N THR A 88 1.77 8.83 7.37
CA THR A 88 2.74 7.83 7.80
C THR A 88 3.33 7.17 6.56
N LEU A 89 4.65 7.10 6.48
CA LEU A 89 5.34 6.32 5.47
C LEU A 89 5.50 4.87 5.96
N LEU A 90 4.97 3.93 5.18
CA LEU A 90 4.98 2.51 5.49
C LEU A 90 6.11 1.80 4.74
N PHE A 91 6.84 0.94 5.43
CA PHE A 91 7.88 0.09 4.87
C PHE A 91 7.48 -1.38 5.03
N SER A 92 7.67 -2.18 3.98
CA SER A 92 7.33 -3.61 3.98
C SER A 92 8.41 -4.49 4.61
N ASP A 93 9.64 -4.00 4.75
CA ASP A 93 10.76 -4.80 5.22
C ASP A 93 10.71 -5.06 6.74
N LYS A 94 10.86 -6.34 7.12
CA LYS A 94 10.83 -6.79 8.54
C LYS A 94 11.91 -6.12 9.40
N ILE A 95 13.07 -5.76 8.83
CA ILE A 95 14.17 -5.10 9.56
C ILE A 95 13.78 -3.68 9.96
N LEU A 96 12.84 -3.06 9.25
CA LEU A 96 12.28 -1.75 9.61
C LEU A 96 11.10 -1.85 10.56
N SER A 97 10.76 -3.02 11.12
CA SER A 97 9.57 -3.17 11.97
C SER A 97 9.54 -2.19 13.14
N ASP A 98 10.69 -1.80 13.68
CA ASP A 98 10.79 -0.93 14.84
C ASP A 98 10.96 0.56 14.46
N TYR A 99 10.88 0.91 13.17
CA TYR A 99 11.04 2.27 12.66
C TYR A 99 9.77 2.73 11.94
N VAL A 100 9.35 3.97 12.22
CA VAL A 100 8.23 4.61 11.53
C VAL A 100 8.66 6.00 11.08
N VAL A 101 8.19 6.42 9.92
CA VAL A 101 8.42 7.76 9.39
C VAL A 101 7.08 8.48 9.32
N PHE A 102 6.99 9.62 9.99
CA PHE A 102 5.84 10.52 9.89
C PHE A 102 6.18 11.68 8.98
N SER A 103 5.21 12.15 8.21
CA SER A 103 5.34 13.39 7.44
C SER A 103 4.26 14.40 7.83
N GLY A 104 4.59 15.67 7.69
CA GLY A 104 3.71 16.75 8.11
C GLY A 104 4.40 18.10 8.22
N LYS A 105 3.61 19.13 8.56
CA LYS A 105 4.14 20.49 8.75
C LYS A 105 4.74 20.64 10.13
N HIS A 106 5.89 21.31 10.22
CA HIS A 106 6.46 21.66 11.51
C HIS A 106 5.58 22.66 12.27
N LEU A 107 5.34 22.41 13.55
CA LEU A 107 4.38 23.17 14.36
C LEU A 107 4.72 24.66 14.49
N ILE A 108 6.00 25.00 14.40
CA ILE A 108 6.50 26.39 14.50
C ILE A 108 6.71 27.04 13.11
N ASN A 109 7.58 26.49 12.27
CA ASN A 109 7.99 27.14 11.01
C ASN A 109 7.12 26.78 9.79
N GLY A 110 6.14 25.88 9.93
CA GLY A 110 5.20 25.52 8.87
C GLY A 110 5.77 24.74 7.67
N LYS A 111 7.10 24.54 7.58
CA LYS A 111 7.71 23.76 6.48
C LYS A 111 7.34 22.29 6.60
N HIS A 112 7.31 21.57 5.48
CA HIS A 112 7.04 20.13 5.45
C HIS A 112 8.30 19.34 5.82
N TYR A 113 8.12 18.32 6.67
CA TYR A 113 9.20 17.46 7.14
C TYR A 113 8.80 16.00 7.15
N TYR A 114 9.81 15.16 7.03
CA TYR A 114 9.78 13.74 7.34
C TYR A 114 10.57 13.51 8.63
N CYS A 115 9.94 12.91 9.64
CA CYS A 115 10.54 12.57 10.93
C CYS A 115 10.55 11.07 11.10
N SER A 116 11.74 10.48 11.21
CA SER A 116 11.87 9.06 11.54
C SER A 116 12.02 8.86 13.04
N ILE A 117 11.31 7.87 13.56
CA ILE A 117 11.35 7.47 14.96
C ILE A 117 11.72 5.99 15.10
N ASP A 118 12.34 5.66 16.22
CA ASP A 118 12.63 4.31 16.67
C ASP A 118 11.67 3.98 17.82
N ILE A 119 10.73 3.07 17.54
CA ILE A 119 9.65 2.69 18.46
C ILE A 119 10.22 1.96 19.67
N LYS A 120 11.20 1.09 19.45
CA LYS A 120 11.78 0.27 20.51
C LYS A 120 12.50 1.14 21.55
N ASN A 121 13.31 2.09 21.07
CA ASN A 121 14.10 2.97 21.92
C ASN A 121 13.41 4.31 22.24
N LYS A 122 12.16 4.50 21.79
CA LYS A 122 11.34 5.70 22.01
C LYS A 122 12.06 7.01 21.66
N LYS A 123 12.80 7.04 20.55
CA LYS A 123 13.64 8.18 20.18
C LYS A 123 13.40 8.65 18.75
N ILE A 124 13.62 9.94 18.53
CA ILE A 124 13.72 10.52 17.19
C ILE A 124 15.07 10.10 16.60
N LYS A 125 15.05 9.63 15.36
CA LYS A 125 16.25 9.23 14.62
C LYS A 125 16.78 10.37 13.78
N GLY A 126 15.89 11.12 13.15
CA GLY A 126 16.26 12.30 12.39
C GLY A 126 15.07 12.90 11.67
N VAL A 127 15.28 14.11 11.16
CA VAL A 127 14.26 14.96 10.57
C VAL A 127 14.81 15.55 9.28
N VAL A 128 14.03 15.50 8.20
CA VAL A 128 14.42 15.99 6.87
C VAL A 128 13.35 16.95 6.36
N ALA A 129 13.74 18.19 6.07
CA ALA A 129 12.86 19.17 5.43
C ALA A 129 12.74 18.86 3.93
N HIS A 130 11.56 18.47 3.48
CA HIS A 130 11.26 18.24 2.08
C HIS A 130 9.76 18.28 1.82
N ASP A 131 9.38 18.76 0.66
CA ASP A 131 8.00 18.99 0.21
C ASP A 131 7.51 17.94 -0.79
N LYS A 132 8.41 17.26 -1.53
CA LYS A 132 8.02 16.12 -2.36
C LYS A 132 7.80 14.86 -1.52
N GLU A 133 7.04 13.94 -2.10
CA GLU A 133 6.75 12.64 -1.51
C GLU A 133 8.03 11.79 -1.38
N PHE A 134 8.25 11.21 -0.20
CA PHE A 134 9.23 10.15 -0.03
C PHE A 134 8.61 8.85 -0.49
N LEU A 135 9.32 8.11 -1.34
CA LEU A 135 8.79 6.91 -1.92
C LEU A 135 9.51 5.68 -1.34
N PRO A 136 8.85 4.85 -0.52
CA PRO A 136 9.45 3.65 0.05
C PRO A 136 9.92 2.66 -1.02
N PHE A 137 11.08 2.08 -0.79
CA PHE A 137 11.70 1.05 -1.62
C PHE A 137 12.54 0.12 -0.73
N GLY A 138 12.01 -1.08 -0.43
CA GLY A 138 12.64 -2.02 0.49
C GLY A 138 12.88 -1.42 1.88
N GLN A 139 14.17 -1.29 2.26
CA GLN A 139 14.61 -0.73 3.55
C GLN A 139 14.90 0.77 3.54
N TYR A 140 14.61 1.43 2.42
CA TYR A 140 14.93 2.84 2.21
C TYR A 140 13.71 3.57 1.66
N ALA A 141 13.78 4.90 1.63
CA ALA A 141 12.90 5.70 0.80
C ALA A 141 13.75 6.56 -0.13
N ILE A 142 13.20 6.95 -1.27
CA ILE A 142 13.90 7.78 -2.25
C ILE A 142 13.07 9.02 -2.52
N PHE A 143 13.75 10.14 -2.69
CA PHE A 143 13.15 11.40 -3.11
C PHE A 143 14.13 12.18 -3.98
N GLU A 144 13.58 13.07 -4.81
CA GLU A 144 14.35 13.86 -5.76
C GLU A 144 14.52 15.30 -5.25
N LYS A 145 15.74 15.83 -5.31
CA LYS A 145 16.04 17.22 -4.97
C LYS A 145 17.11 17.77 -5.88
N ASN A 146 16.77 18.80 -6.66
CA ASN A 146 17.69 19.46 -7.60
C ASN A 146 18.38 18.44 -8.53
N SER A 147 17.61 17.59 -9.22
CA SER A 147 18.13 16.54 -10.13
C SER A 147 19.02 15.49 -9.45
N ASN A 148 18.92 15.36 -8.13
CA ASN A 148 19.60 14.31 -7.37
C ASN A 148 18.57 13.37 -6.73
N PHE A 149 18.81 12.08 -6.90
CA PHE A 149 18.13 11.03 -6.15
C PHE A 149 18.83 10.86 -4.81
N ILE A 150 18.08 11.09 -3.73
CA ILE A 150 18.57 10.97 -2.36
C ILE A 150 17.95 9.72 -1.74
N VAL A 151 18.81 8.83 -1.24
CA VAL A 151 18.39 7.63 -0.51
C VAL A 151 18.28 8.00 0.97
N PHE A 152 17.06 7.96 1.49
CA PHE A 152 16.74 8.13 2.89
C PHE A 152 16.77 6.78 3.62
N ASN A 153 17.47 6.73 4.75
CA ASN A 153 17.48 5.56 5.63
C ASN A 153 16.70 5.87 6.93
N PRO A 154 15.54 5.24 7.17
CA PRO A 154 14.78 5.42 8.41
C PRO A 154 15.59 5.10 9.68
N LYS A 155 16.50 4.12 9.64
CA LYS A 155 17.33 3.76 10.80
C LYS A 155 18.30 4.86 11.23
N VAL A 156 18.63 5.78 10.32
CA VAL A 156 19.51 6.92 10.60
C VAL A 156 18.72 8.23 10.65
N GLY A 157 17.54 8.29 10.00
CA GLY A 157 16.68 9.46 9.95
C GLY A 157 17.21 10.59 9.06
N ARG A 158 18.07 10.28 8.09
CA ARG A 158 18.62 11.24 7.12
C ARG A 158 18.88 10.60 5.76
N GLY A 159 19.14 11.44 4.76
CA GLY A 159 19.72 11.01 3.50
C GLY A 159 21.12 10.42 3.74
N VAL A 160 21.34 9.18 3.33
CA VAL A 160 22.62 8.46 3.49
C VAL A 160 23.43 8.43 2.20
N TYR A 161 22.78 8.66 1.06
CA TYR A 161 23.42 8.64 -0.24
C TYR A 161 22.73 9.61 -1.20
N ARG A 162 23.49 10.09 -2.19
CA ARG A 162 23.03 10.98 -3.24
C ARG A 162 23.68 10.58 -4.55
N GLN A 163 22.88 10.54 -5.62
CA GLN A 163 23.37 10.37 -6.98
C GLN A 163 22.60 11.25 -7.94
N THR A 164 23.33 11.95 -8.80
CA THR A 164 22.76 12.69 -9.93
C THR A 164 22.40 11.70 -11.03
N ALA A 165 21.24 11.87 -11.64
CA ALA A 165 20.80 11.06 -12.77
C ALA A 165 20.06 11.95 -13.77
N PRO A 166 20.05 11.59 -15.07
CA PRO A 166 19.39 12.38 -16.12
C PRO A 166 17.86 12.16 -16.16
N TYR A 167 17.28 11.67 -15.07
CA TYR A 167 15.87 11.30 -14.99
C TYR A 167 15.16 12.16 -13.94
N ASP A 168 13.90 12.48 -14.20
CA ASP A 168 12.98 13.08 -13.26
C ASP A 168 11.85 12.09 -12.92
N ILE A 169 11.22 12.28 -11.75
CA ILE A 169 10.05 11.49 -11.36
C ILE A 169 8.81 12.32 -11.70
N ASP A 170 8.24 12.11 -12.87
CA ASP A 170 6.97 12.74 -13.28
C ASP A 170 5.79 11.98 -12.65
N LYS A 171 5.76 10.66 -12.81
CA LYS A 171 4.71 9.80 -12.23
C LYS A 171 5.29 8.54 -11.59
N VAL A 172 4.90 8.27 -10.35
CA VAL A 172 5.17 7.00 -9.68
C VAL A 172 4.23 5.92 -10.23
N ILE A 173 4.79 4.77 -10.59
CA ILE A 173 4.04 3.65 -11.14
C ILE A 173 3.58 2.76 -9.99
N PHE A 174 2.30 2.39 -9.98
CA PHE A 174 1.76 1.47 -8.98
C PHE A 174 2.34 0.07 -9.21
N THR A 175 2.91 -0.54 -8.17
CA THR A 175 3.42 -1.91 -8.23
C THR A 175 2.91 -2.72 -7.06
N GLN A 176 2.47 -3.95 -7.34
CA GLN A 176 2.18 -4.93 -6.29
C GLN A 176 3.46 -5.55 -5.73
N ASP A 177 4.57 -5.49 -6.47
CA ASP A 177 5.89 -5.86 -5.99
C ASP A 177 6.51 -4.67 -5.23
N LYS A 178 6.48 -4.76 -3.90
CA LYS A 178 6.98 -3.73 -2.99
C LYS A 178 8.51 -3.60 -2.99
N ASN A 179 9.22 -4.48 -3.70
CA ASN A 179 10.67 -4.43 -3.86
C ASN A 179 11.10 -3.84 -5.20
N ARG A 180 10.15 -3.39 -6.03
CA ARG A 180 10.45 -2.70 -7.29
C ARG A 180 10.11 -1.24 -7.14
N TYR A 181 10.93 -0.39 -7.73
CA TYR A 181 10.67 1.04 -7.80
C TYR A 181 10.66 1.46 -9.24
N LEU A 182 9.49 1.91 -9.66
CA LEU A 182 9.18 2.21 -11.04
C LEU A 182 8.58 3.60 -11.12
N PHE A 183 9.07 4.38 -12.06
CA PHE A 183 8.53 5.70 -12.35
C PHE A 183 8.59 5.98 -13.85
N GLN A 184 7.67 6.83 -14.29
CA GLN A 184 7.68 7.43 -15.61
C GLN A 184 8.31 8.82 -15.52
N THR A 185 9.19 9.13 -16.46
CA THR A 185 9.84 10.44 -16.59
C THR A 185 8.98 11.39 -17.41
N SER A 186 9.29 12.69 -17.36
CA SER A 186 8.69 13.70 -18.25
C SER A 186 8.94 13.43 -19.74
N THR A 187 9.94 12.63 -20.08
CA THR A 187 10.27 12.17 -21.45
C THR A 187 9.58 10.86 -21.84
N ASN A 188 8.64 10.36 -21.03
CA ASN A 188 7.92 9.10 -21.22
C ASN A 188 8.79 7.84 -21.18
N ASP A 189 9.97 7.91 -20.58
CA ASP A 189 10.75 6.72 -20.26
C ASP A 189 10.21 6.08 -18.97
N VAL A 190 10.10 4.75 -18.98
CA VAL A 190 9.79 3.96 -17.79
C VAL A 190 11.10 3.45 -17.22
N ILE A 191 11.40 3.88 -16.00
CA ILE A 191 12.67 3.59 -15.32
C ILE A 191 12.42 2.67 -14.12
N GLU A 192 13.17 1.58 -14.07
CA GLU A 192 13.31 0.74 -12.89
C GLU A 192 14.58 1.12 -12.12
N LEU A 193 14.39 1.51 -10.86
CA LEU A 193 15.49 1.83 -9.96
C LEU A 193 15.84 0.61 -9.12
N VAL A 194 17.12 0.24 -9.14
CA VAL A 194 17.66 -0.89 -8.40
C VAL A 194 18.78 -0.42 -7.48
N ILE A 195 18.76 -0.91 -6.23
CA ILE A 195 19.91 -0.88 -5.34
C ILE A 195 20.56 -2.26 -5.40
N PRO A 196 21.77 -2.40 -5.97
CA PRO A 196 22.47 -3.68 -6.03
C PRO A 196 22.65 -4.26 -4.63
N LYS A 197 22.63 -5.60 -4.49
CA LYS A 197 22.81 -6.27 -3.18
C LYS A 197 24.09 -5.83 -2.45
N PHE A 198 25.18 -5.65 -3.18
CA PHE A 198 26.45 -5.13 -2.63
C PHE A 198 26.39 -3.61 -2.36
N GLY A 199 25.53 -2.90 -3.11
CA GLY A 199 25.32 -1.46 -3.02
C GLY A 199 24.86 -1.00 -1.64
N ALA A 200 24.03 -1.77 -0.94
CA ALA A 200 23.57 -1.40 0.41
C ALA A 200 24.72 -1.19 1.43
N SER A 201 25.79 -1.98 1.33
CA SER A 201 26.99 -1.80 2.16
C SER A 201 27.81 -0.56 1.77
N LEU A 202 27.83 -0.23 0.47
CA LEU A 202 28.51 0.93 -0.09
C LEU A 202 27.76 2.23 0.21
N LEU A 203 26.43 2.23 0.16
CA LEU A 203 25.56 3.37 0.53
C LEU A 203 25.82 3.83 1.98
N MET A 204 26.22 2.90 2.84
CA MET A 204 26.43 3.13 4.26
C MET A 204 27.91 3.33 4.63
N SER A 205 28.84 3.13 3.69
CA SER A 205 30.28 3.23 3.94
C SER A 205 30.77 4.66 3.75
N PRO A 206 31.27 5.34 4.79
CA PRO A 206 31.86 6.68 4.66
C PRO A 206 33.11 6.70 3.78
N LYS A 207 33.75 5.54 3.58
CA LYS A 207 34.99 5.37 2.80
C LYS A 207 34.74 5.05 1.32
N SER A 208 33.49 4.80 0.92
CA SER A 208 33.17 4.48 -0.47
C SER A 208 33.12 5.75 -1.30
N ASN A 209 34.08 5.91 -2.21
CA ASN A 209 34.07 6.98 -3.22
C ASN A 209 33.21 6.65 -4.45
N LYS A 210 32.49 5.52 -4.47
CA LYS A 210 31.60 5.17 -5.58
C LYS A 210 30.41 6.12 -5.61
N LYS A 211 30.33 6.92 -6.69
CA LYS A 211 29.26 7.89 -6.96
C LYS A 211 28.06 7.32 -7.73
N ASN A 212 28.18 6.07 -8.21
CA ASN A 212 27.19 5.38 -9.04
C ASN A 212 26.82 4.03 -8.41
N VAL A 213 26.00 4.06 -7.36
CA VAL A 213 25.49 2.87 -6.66
C VAL A 213 24.06 2.57 -7.07
N LEU A 214 23.25 3.60 -7.35
CA LEU A 214 21.91 3.42 -7.89
C LEU A 214 22.01 3.04 -9.37
N GLU A 215 21.32 1.99 -9.76
CA GLU A 215 21.18 1.58 -11.15
C GLU A 215 19.80 2.00 -11.66
N PHE A 216 19.79 2.68 -12.80
CA PHE A 216 18.58 3.13 -13.48
C PHE A 216 18.45 2.35 -14.77
N HIS A 217 17.54 1.38 -14.78
CA HIS A 217 17.29 0.53 -15.92
C HIS A 217 16.10 1.09 -16.69
N LYS A 218 16.34 1.57 -17.91
CA LYS A 218 15.27 2.00 -18.80
C LYS A 218 14.57 0.76 -19.35
N THR A 219 13.31 0.57 -18.96
CA THR A 219 12.51 -0.60 -19.32
C THR A 219 11.75 -0.40 -20.63
N ALA A 220 11.24 0.81 -20.87
CA ALA A 220 10.49 1.15 -22.08
C ALA A 220 10.52 2.66 -22.34
N THR A 221 10.20 3.07 -23.56
CA THR A 221 9.81 4.45 -23.90
C THR A 221 8.41 4.41 -24.46
N LEU A 222 7.51 5.21 -23.89
CA LEU A 222 6.11 5.22 -24.27
C LEU A 222 5.78 6.39 -25.20
N SER A 223 4.64 6.27 -25.88
CA SER A 223 4.05 7.40 -26.62
C SER A 223 3.58 8.50 -25.66
N GLU A 224 3.52 9.73 -26.14
CA GLU A 224 3.31 10.94 -25.31
C GLU A 224 2.06 10.95 -24.42
N ASP A 225 1.02 10.22 -24.79
CA ASP A 225 -0.26 10.15 -24.09
C ASP A 225 -0.47 8.84 -23.31
N MET A 226 0.55 7.96 -23.28
CA MET A 226 0.52 6.75 -22.49
C MET A 226 0.99 7.03 -21.07
N ILE A 227 0.16 6.60 -20.12
CA ILE A 227 0.41 6.72 -18.70
C ILE A 227 0.65 5.33 -18.13
N SER A 228 1.84 5.11 -17.60
CA SER A 228 2.24 3.85 -16.97
C SER A 228 1.45 3.59 -15.69
N ASP A 229 1.06 2.33 -15.53
CA ASP A 229 0.13 1.90 -14.50
C ASP A 229 0.74 0.85 -13.58
N ASN A 230 1.28 -0.24 -14.15
CA ASN A 230 1.97 -1.31 -13.42
C ASN A 230 2.93 -2.04 -14.38
N LEU A 231 3.95 -2.73 -13.85
CA LEU A 231 4.85 -3.57 -14.62
C LEU A 231 5.00 -4.93 -13.93
N SER A 232 4.64 -6.00 -14.64
CA SER A 232 4.80 -7.36 -14.16
C SER A 232 5.59 -8.18 -15.17
N LYS A 233 6.81 -8.60 -14.77
CA LYS A 233 7.79 -9.21 -15.69
C LYS A 233 8.04 -8.25 -16.86
N ASN A 234 7.83 -8.71 -18.09
CA ASN A 234 7.99 -7.93 -19.32
C ASN A 234 6.70 -7.26 -19.79
N ILE A 235 5.60 -7.36 -19.03
CA ILE A 235 4.33 -6.76 -19.42
C ILE A 235 4.13 -5.46 -18.65
N LEU A 236 4.15 -4.35 -19.38
CA LEU A 236 3.79 -3.03 -18.88
C LEU A 236 2.31 -2.78 -19.18
N TYR A 237 1.55 -2.47 -18.13
CA TYR A 237 0.18 -2.03 -18.24
C TYR A 237 0.15 -0.51 -18.27
N TYR A 238 -0.74 0.04 -19.08
CA TYR A 238 -0.87 1.49 -19.23
C TYR A 238 -2.33 1.89 -19.51
N HIS A 239 -2.63 3.16 -19.29
CA HIS A 239 -3.84 3.79 -19.78
C HIS A 239 -3.53 5.10 -20.50
N ARG A 240 -4.55 5.67 -21.13
CA ARG A 240 -4.48 6.98 -21.78
C ARG A 240 -5.55 7.92 -21.22
N PRO A 241 -5.33 9.25 -21.23
CA PRO A 241 -6.31 10.24 -20.77
C PRO A 241 -7.67 10.18 -21.48
N ASN A 242 -7.73 9.57 -22.66
CA ASN A 242 -8.96 9.39 -23.44
C ASN A 242 -9.78 8.16 -23.03
N GLY A 243 -9.34 7.40 -22.01
CA GLY A 243 -10.02 6.24 -21.45
C GLY A 243 -9.69 4.90 -22.13
N MET A 244 -8.60 4.85 -22.91
CA MET A 244 -8.04 3.58 -23.38
C MET A 244 -7.17 2.94 -22.30
N ILE A 245 -7.23 1.61 -22.21
CA ILE A 245 -6.37 0.78 -21.37
C ILE A 245 -5.73 -0.25 -22.29
N GLY A 246 -4.45 -0.52 -22.09
CA GLY A 246 -3.72 -1.50 -22.88
C GLY A 246 -2.56 -2.12 -22.10
N LEU A 247 -1.89 -3.03 -22.78
CA LEU A 247 -0.65 -3.60 -22.29
C LEU A 247 0.33 -3.85 -23.43
N ILE A 248 1.60 -3.66 -23.11
CA ILE A 248 2.72 -3.76 -24.04
C ILE A 248 3.70 -4.80 -23.49
N ASP A 249 4.18 -5.68 -24.37
CA ASP A 249 5.38 -6.46 -24.10
C ASP A 249 6.58 -5.55 -24.33
N VAL A 250 7.31 -5.23 -23.26
CA VAL A 250 8.45 -4.30 -23.31
C VAL A 250 9.68 -4.92 -23.97
N ALA A 251 9.80 -6.25 -23.99
CA ALA A 251 10.93 -6.93 -24.62
C ALA A 251 10.76 -6.95 -26.15
N GLU A 252 9.53 -7.17 -26.62
CA GLU A 252 9.20 -7.14 -28.05
C GLU A 252 8.82 -5.74 -28.57
N ASN A 253 8.66 -4.77 -27.65
CA ASN A 253 8.08 -3.46 -27.91
C ASN A 253 6.75 -3.53 -28.69
N LYS A 254 5.87 -4.45 -28.26
CA LYS A 254 4.65 -4.82 -28.99
C LYS A 254 3.41 -4.64 -28.11
N ILE A 255 2.47 -3.82 -28.57
CA ILE A 255 1.15 -3.72 -27.94
C ILE A 255 0.44 -5.06 -28.16
N LEU A 256 0.11 -5.77 -27.07
CA LEU A 256 -0.59 -7.04 -27.16
C LEU A 256 -2.10 -6.82 -27.34
N TRP A 257 -2.66 -5.84 -26.62
CA TRP A 257 -3.99 -5.30 -26.90
C TRP A 257 -4.16 -3.91 -26.27
N GLU A 258 -5.07 -3.12 -26.85
CA GLU A 258 -5.52 -1.83 -26.35
C GLU A 258 -7.01 -1.66 -26.67
N LYS A 259 -7.80 -1.19 -25.69
CA LYS A 259 -9.25 -1.02 -25.86
C LYS A 259 -9.74 0.21 -25.11
N LYS A 260 -10.83 0.79 -25.61
CA LYS A 260 -11.51 1.92 -24.97
C LYS A 260 -12.57 1.43 -23.99
N TYR A 261 -12.47 1.86 -22.74
CA TYR A 261 -13.43 1.53 -21.69
C TYR A 261 -14.12 2.78 -21.13
N PHE A 262 -13.43 3.91 -21.17
CA PHE A 262 -13.86 5.11 -20.47
C PHE A 262 -13.84 6.34 -21.37
N LYS A 263 -14.44 7.42 -20.86
CA LYS A 263 -14.45 8.73 -21.54
C LYS A 263 -13.24 9.55 -21.09
N LYS A 264 -12.90 10.55 -21.91
CA LYS A 264 -11.85 11.52 -21.58
C LYS A 264 -12.13 12.20 -20.24
N GLY A 265 -11.08 12.36 -19.43
CA GLY A 265 -11.15 13.06 -18.13
C GLY A 265 -11.54 12.17 -16.95
N MET A 266 -11.82 10.88 -17.16
CA MET A 266 -11.93 9.92 -16.06
C MET A 266 -10.53 9.59 -15.53
N GLY A 267 -10.37 9.56 -14.20
CA GLY A 267 -9.11 9.18 -13.56
C GLY A 267 -9.01 7.67 -13.41
N ILE A 268 -7.90 7.06 -13.82
CA ILE A 268 -7.68 5.61 -13.80
C ILE A 268 -6.51 5.29 -12.86
N GLN A 269 -6.70 4.29 -12.00
CA GLN A 269 -5.67 3.72 -11.15
C GLN A 269 -5.71 2.19 -11.27
N GLY A 270 -4.54 1.55 -11.32
CA GLY A 270 -4.41 0.10 -11.44
C GLY A 270 -3.35 -0.26 -12.47
N PRO A 271 -3.37 -1.49 -13.01
CA PRO A 271 -4.17 -2.61 -12.52
C PRO A 271 -3.62 -3.19 -11.22
N TYR A 272 -4.52 -3.67 -10.37
CA TYR A 272 -4.23 -4.79 -9.48
C TYR A 272 -4.29 -6.07 -10.30
N VAL A 273 -3.16 -6.77 -10.44
CA VAL A 273 -3.06 -8.02 -11.19
C VAL A 273 -3.34 -9.20 -10.25
N PHE A 274 -4.34 -10.01 -10.57
CA PHE A 274 -4.69 -11.22 -9.81
C PHE A 274 -4.97 -12.38 -10.76
N LYS A 275 -4.03 -13.33 -10.85
CA LYS A 275 -4.10 -14.46 -11.80
C LYS A 275 -4.30 -13.93 -13.24
N ASP A 276 -5.43 -14.28 -13.84
CA ASP A 276 -5.89 -13.92 -15.18
C ASP A 276 -6.67 -12.58 -15.23
N LYS A 277 -6.75 -11.86 -14.11
CA LYS A 277 -7.58 -10.66 -13.94
C LYS A 277 -6.75 -9.40 -13.76
N LEU A 278 -7.20 -8.33 -14.39
CA LEU A 278 -6.70 -6.97 -14.19
C LEU A 278 -7.84 -6.12 -13.60
N ILE A 279 -7.66 -5.63 -12.39
CA ILE A 279 -8.68 -4.82 -11.71
C ILE A 279 -8.23 -3.37 -11.71
N TYR A 280 -9.05 -2.48 -12.26
CA TYR A 280 -8.81 -1.04 -12.29
C TYR A 280 -9.87 -0.31 -11.50
N LEU A 281 -9.44 0.78 -10.88
CA LEU A 281 -10.27 1.79 -10.23
C LEU A 281 -10.44 2.96 -11.18
N VAL A 282 -11.67 3.33 -11.49
CA VAL A 282 -11.95 4.42 -12.43
C VAL A 282 -12.90 5.42 -11.83
N SER A 283 -12.39 6.63 -11.63
CA SER A 283 -13.09 7.78 -11.08
C SER A 283 -13.67 8.68 -12.15
N TYR A 284 -14.91 9.13 -11.92
CA TYR A 284 -15.54 10.13 -12.76
C TYR A 284 -14.89 11.51 -12.55
N PRO A 285 -14.98 12.40 -13.55
CA PRO A 285 -14.57 13.79 -13.39
C PRO A 285 -15.36 14.44 -12.25
N ASP A 286 -14.72 15.36 -11.53
CA ASP A 286 -15.38 16.09 -10.46
C ASP A 286 -16.57 16.87 -11.02
N LYS A 287 -17.76 16.67 -10.44
CA LYS A 287 -18.93 17.49 -10.75
C LYS A 287 -18.82 18.80 -9.96
N LYS A 288 -18.99 19.95 -10.62
CA LYS A 288 -19.05 21.24 -9.93
C LYS A 288 -20.13 21.19 -8.85
N GLY A 289 -19.73 21.33 -7.57
CA GLY A 289 -20.64 21.37 -6.42
C GLY A 289 -21.05 20.01 -5.82
N GLY A 290 -20.38 18.91 -6.15
CA GLY A 290 -20.63 17.60 -5.52
C GLY A 290 -19.56 17.22 -4.49
N ASP A 291 -19.98 16.87 -3.27
CA ASP A 291 -19.08 16.50 -2.16
C ASP A 291 -18.51 15.07 -2.27
N THR A 292 -18.95 14.26 -3.25
CA THR A 292 -18.55 12.85 -3.37
C THR A 292 -18.11 12.52 -4.79
N ARG A 293 -16.84 12.13 -4.93
CA ARG A 293 -16.30 11.60 -6.18
C ARG A 293 -16.76 10.15 -6.36
N LEU A 294 -17.49 9.88 -7.42
CA LEU A 294 -17.99 8.54 -7.74
C LEU A 294 -17.12 7.86 -8.81
N GLY A 295 -17.25 6.55 -8.93
CA GLY A 295 -17.00 5.80 -10.16
C GLY A 295 -17.00 4.29 -9.91
N LYS A 296 -16.16 3.52 -10.61
CA LYS A 296 -16.32 2.06 -10.67
C LYS A 296 -15.01 1.29 -10.54
N LEU A 297 -15.14 0.04 -10.13
CA LEU A 297 -14.14 -0.99 -10.36
C LEU A 297 -14.48 -1.74 -11.65
N ILE A 298 -13.47 -1.99 -12.48
CA ILE A 298 -13.59 -2.85 -13.66
C ILE A 298 -12.59 -3.98 -13.55
N CYS A 299 -13.02 -5.19 -13.86
CA CYS A 299 -12.18 -6.36 -13.98
C CYS A 299 -12.10 -6.79 -15.44
N LEU A 300 -10.89 -6.85 -15.96
CA LEU A 300 -10.60 -7.26 -17.33
C LEU A 300 -9.90 -8.62 -17.32
N ASN A 301 -10.22 -9.46 -18.28
CA ASN A 301 -9.39 -10.60 -18.62
C ASN A 301 -8.04 -10.10 -19.15
N LYS A 302 -6.95 -10.54 -18.52
CA LYS A 302 -5.59 -10.08 -18.79
C LYS A 302 -5.15 -10.34 -20.24
N ASP A 303 -5.52 -11.47 -20.81
CA ASP A 303 -5.01 -11.88 -22.12
C ASP A 303 -5.78 -11.26 -23.27
N THR A 304 -7.07 -10.96 -23.07
CA THR A 304 -7.97 -10.50 -24.15
C THR A 304 -8.43 -9.05 -24.01
N GLY A 305 -8.28 -8.43 -22.83
CA GLY A 305 -8.90 -7.14 -22.51
C GLY A 305 -10.43 -7.19 -22.65
N LYS A 306 -11.08 -8.32 -22.45
CA LYS A 306 -12.55 -8.34 -22.34
C LYS A 306 -12.93 -8.07 -20.89
N ALA A 307 -13.98 -7.29 -20.65
CA ALA A 307 -14.48 -7.08 -19.30
C ALA A 307 -15.06 -8.40 -18.77
N ASN A 308 -14.58 -8.85 -17.61
CA ASN A 308 -15.17 -9.94 -16.85
C ASN A 308 -16.38 -9.44 -16.05
N TRP A 309 -16.22 -8.29 -15.40
CA TRP A 309 -17.29 -7.62 -14.66
C TRP A 309 -16.97 -6.14 -14.47
N ILE A 310 -18.01 -5.36 -14.19
CA ILE A 310 -17.95 -3.94 -13.85
C ILE A 310 -18.84 -3.74 -12.62
N SER A 311 -18.33 -3.06 -11.60
CA SER A 311 -19.12 -2.80 -10.38
C SER A 311 -20.26 -1.80 -10.63
N ALA A 312 -21.18 -1.72 -9.66
CA ALA A 312 -22.02 -0.55 -9.50
C ALA A 312 -21.17 0.72 -9.24
N ASP A 313 -21.80 1.89 -9.32
CA ASP A 313 -21.15 3.13 -8.90
C ASP A 313 -20.84 3.06 -7.41
N LEU A 314 -19.58 3.31 -7.07
CA LEU A 314 -19.04 3.35 -5.73
C LEU A 314 -18.54 4.77 -5.46
N PRO A 315 -18.73 5.30 -4.25
CA PRO A 315 -18.03 6.52 -3.86
C PRO A 315 -16.58 6.19 -3.60
N PHE A 316 -15.70 7.01 -4.13
CA PHE A 316 -14.27 6.85 -3.94
C PHE A 316 -13.82 7.58 -2.70
N THR A 317 -13.38 6.77 -1.75
CA THR A 317 -12.59 7.17 -0.59
C THR A 317 -11.10 6.92 -0.88
N ASN A 318 -10.25 7.45 -0.01
CA ASN A 318 -8.83 7.73 -0.29
C ASN A 318 -7.88 6.51 -0.47
N PHE A 319 -8.34 5.25 -0.52
CA PHE A 319 -7.45 4.11 -0.31
C PHE A 319 -7.18 3.14 -1.48
N GLY A 320 -7.54 3.50 -2.72
CA GLY A 320 -7.15 2.74 -3.91
C GLY A 320 -7.75 1.32 -3.97
N ILE A 321 -7.09 0.39 -4.69
CA ILE A 321 -7.53 -1.01 -4.80
C ILE A 321 -6.86 -1.85 -3.70
N LEU A 322 -7.65 -2.37 -2.77
CA LEU A 322 -7.17 -3.21 -1.67
C LEU A 322 -7.73 -4.62 -1.76
N HIS A 323 -6.87 -5.62 -1.61
CA HIS A 323 -7.22 -7.03 -1.69
C HIS A 323 -7.12 -7.70 -0.32
N PHE A 324 -8.23 -8.27 0.15
CA PHE A 324 -8.34 -9.02 1.40
C PHE A 324 -8.97 -10.39 1.13
N ASP A 325 -8.17 -11.45 1.24
CA ASP A 325 -8.55 -12.85 0.94
C ASP A 325 -9.04 -13.07 -0.50
N ASN A 326 -10.36 -13.07 -0.70
CA ASN A 326 -11.03 -13.24 -1.98
C ASN A 326 -11.77 -11.97 -2.40
N TYR A 327 -11.57 -10.89 -1.66
CA TYR A 327 -12.39 -9.69 -1.76
C TYR A 327 -11.55 -8.48 -2.15
N ILE A 328 -12.10 -7.65 -3.04
CA ILE A 328 -11.68 -6.26 -3.15
C ILE A 328 -12.45 -5.47 -2.09
N VAL A 329 -11.72 -4.71 -1.29
CA VAL A 329 -12.26 -3.88 -0.22
C VAL A 329 -12.51 -2.48 -0.77
N SER A 330 -13.74 -1.99 -0.58
CA SER A 330 -14.13 -0.62 -0.89
C SER A 330 -14.95 -0.06 0.28
N SER A 331 -15.39 1.19 0.17
CA SER A 331 -16.37 1.75 1.10
C SER A 331 -17.45 2.55 0.39
N ASN A 332 -18.55 2.83 1.09
CA ASN A 332 -19.56 3.78 0.66
C ASN A 332 -19.57 5.08 1.49
N SER A 333 -20.34 6.09 1.06
CA SER A 333 -20.50 7.38 1.74
C SER A 333 -21.38 7.32 2.98
N GLU A 334 -22.05 6.20 3.21
CA GLU A 334 -22.85 5.93 4.41
C GLU A 334 -22.00 5.27 5.51
N GLY A 335 -20.68 5.17 5.32
CA GLY A 335 -19.77 4.59 6.29
C GLY A 335 -19.74 3.06 6.31
N TYR A 336 -20.19 2.38 5.25
CA TYR A 336 -20.03 0.93 5.10
C TYR A 336 -18.71 0.60 4.43
N VAL A 337 -18.06 -0.47 4.92
CA VAL A 337 -17.04 -1.21 4.19
C VAL A 337 -17.73 -2.28 3.37
N LEU A 338 -17.32 -2.41 2.11
CA LEU A 338 -17.88 -3.33 1.14
C LEU A 338 -16.81 -4.37 0.78
N PHE A 339 -17.18 -5.64 0.82
CA PHE A 339 -16.34 -6.76 0.40
C PHE A 339 -16.88 -7.32 -0.91
N LEU A 340 -16.24 -6.93 -2.00
CA LEU A 340 -16.64 -7.32 -3.36
C LEU A 340 -15.90 -8.61 -3.72
N ASP A 341 -16.62 -9.66 -4.10
CA ASP A 341 -15.98 -10.90 -4.58
C ASP A 341 -15.10 -10.60 -5.79
N ILE A 342 -13.84 -11.03 -5.75
CA ILE A 342 -12.84 -10.69 -6.77
C ILE A 342 -13.16 -11.30 -8.15
N ASN A 343 -13.97 -12.36 -8.20
CA ASN A 343 -14.30 -13.06 -9.43
C ASN A 343 -15.52 -12.48 -10.13
N THR A 344 -16.45 -11.89 -9.38
CA THR A 344 -17.76 -11.44 -9.89
C THR A 344 -18.01 -9.95 -9.73
N GLY A 345 -17.28 -9.28 -8.82
CA GLY A 345 -17.50 -7.87 -8.47
C GLY A 345 -18.75 -7.63 -7.62
N VAL A 346 -19.48 -8.70 -7.23
CA VAL A 346 -20.69 -8.59 -6.40
C VAL A 346 -20.29 -8.34 -4.95
N VAL A 347 -20.98 -7.40 -4.29
CA VAL A 347 -20.82 -7.17 -2.84
C VAL A 347 -21.37 -8.39 -2.10
N HIS A 348 -20.48 -9.19 -1.53
CA HIS A 348 -20.84 -10.38 -0.75
C HIS A 348 -21.20 -9.98 0.69
N GLU A 349 -20.49 -9.00 1.24
CA GLU A 349 -20.68 -8.54 2.61
C GLU A 349 -20.53 -7.02 2.69
N LYS A 350 -21.34 -6.38 3.55
CA LYS A 350 -21.24 -4.96 3.90
C LYS A 350 -21.30 -4.80 5.41
N ILE A 351 -20.39 -3.99 5.96
CA ILE A 351 -20.29 -3.78 7.41
C ILE A 351 -20.25 -2.28 7.68
N LEU A 352 -21.18 -1.79 8.52
CA LEU A 352 -21.19 -0.39 8.96
C LEU A 352 -20.05 -0.13 9.95
N VAL A 353 -19.18 0.80 9.62
CA VAL A 353 -18.00 1.21 10.42
C VAL A 353 -17.94 2.72 10.68
N GLY A 354 -18.77 3.50 9.98
CA GLY A 354 -18.80 4.96 10.10
C GLY A 354 -17.86 5.67 9.13
N ASP A 355 -17.78 7.00 9.28
CA ASP A 355 -17.13 7.88 8.30
C ASP A 355 -15.63 8.08 8.55
N GLY A 356 -14.95 8.69 7.57
CA GLY A 356 -13.54 9.08 7.72
C GLY A 356 -12.57 7.90 7.73
N MET A 357 -12.83 6.91 6.88
CA MET A 357 -11.99 5.71 6.74
C MET A 357 -10.60 6.04 6.17
N SER A 358 -9.57 5.72 6.94
CA SER A 358 -8.16 5.64 6.50
C SER A 358 -7.93 4.43 5.59
N THR A 359 -6.73 4.32 5.01
CA THR A 359 -6.34 3.13 4.23
C THR A 359 -6.27 1.91 5.14
N PRO A 360 -7.08 0.84 4.91
CA PRO A 360 -6.97 -0.39 5.67
C PRO A 360 -5.55 -0.97 5.68
N ILE A 361 -5.11 -1.44 6.85
CA ILE A 361 -3.88 -2.21 7.00
C ILE A 361 -4.23 -3.69 6.87
N ILE A 362 -3.83 -4.29 5.75
CA ILE A 362 -4.05 -5.72 5.49
C ILE A 362 -2.74 -6.48 5.70
N LYS A 363 -2.79 -7.50 6.55
CA LYS A 363 -1.65 -8.41 6.82
C LYS A 363 -2.16 -9.82 7.03
N ASP A 364 -1.64 -10.76 6.25
CA ASP A 364 -2.04 -12.17 6.25
C ASP A 364 -3.56 -12.29 6.05
N ASN A 365 -4.28 -12.88 7.03
CA ASN A 365 -5.74 -12.98 7.03
C ASN A 365 -6.43 -11.93 7.92
N THR A 366 -5.73 -10.86 8.26
CA THR A 366 -6.25 -9.79 9.11
C THR A 366 -6.30 -8.45 8.42
N MET A 367 -7.29 -7.65 8.80
CA MET A 367 -7.44 -6.27 8.33
C MET A 367 -7.75 -5.37 9.52
N TYR A 368 -7.01 -4.27 9.63
CA TYR A 368 -7.31 -3.17 10.54
C TYR A 368 -7.83 -2.00 9.74
N LEU A 369 -8.92 -1.40 10.19
CA LEU A 369 -9.48 -0.21 9.59
C LEU A 369 -9.65 0.86 10.66
N VAL A 370 -9.21 2.07 10.37
CA VAL A 370 -9.41 3.22 11.26
C VAL A 370 -10.36 4.19 10.60
N THR A 371 -11.39 4.57 11.33
CA THR A 371 -12.38 5.59 10.97
C THR A 371 -12.11 6.85 11.81
N LYS A 372 -12.96 7.86 11.68
CA LYS A 372 -12.87 9.08 12.50
C LYS A 372 -12.92 8.78 14.00
N ASP A 373 -13.75 7.82 14.40
CA ASP A 373 -14.09 7.58 15.81
C ASP A 373 -13.55 6.25 16.35
N LYS A 374 -13.30 5.26 15.49
CA LYS A 374 -13.01 3.89 15.93
C LYS A 374 -11.94 3.20 15.10
N ILE A 375 -11.38 2.17 15.69
CA ILE A 375 -10.54 1.17 15.03
C ILE A 375 -11.34 -0.12 14.98
N TYR A 376 -11.38 -0.76 13.82
CA TYR A 376 -12.01 -2.05 13.61
C TYR A 376 -10.95 -3.09 13.25
N PHE A 377 -11.07 -4.26 13.86
CA PHE A 377 -10.24 -5.42 13.54
C PHE A 377 -11.11 -6.52 12.92
N PHE A 378 -10.75 -6.91 11.71
CA PHE A 378 -11.40 -7.97 10.94
C PHE A 378 -10.44 -9.13 10.70
N LYS A 379 -11.02 -10.33 10.60
CA LYS A 379 -10.29 -11.55 10.26
C LYS A 379 -11.07 -12.37 9.26
N SER A 380 -10.38 -12.86 8.22
CA SER A 380 -10.93 -13.91 7.38
C SER A 380 -10.90 -15.24 8.13
N SER A 381 -12.06 -15.87 8.20
CA SER A 381 -12.27 -17.19 8.82
C SER A 381 -12.16 -18.33 7.80
N ARG A 382 -11.81 -18.02 6.54
CA ARG A 382 -11.73 -19.00 5.47
C ARG A 382 -10.60 -20.00 5.71
N ILE A 383 -10.99 -21.25 5.89
CA ILE A 383 -10.09 -22.36 6.20
C ILE A 383 -8.97 -22.51 5.16
N GLY A 384 -9.29 -22.38 3.87
CA GLY A 384 -8.30 -22.47 2.80
C GLY A 384 -7.18 -21.43 2.92
N LEU A 385 -7.51 -20.19 3.27
CA LEU A 385 -6.53 -19.14 3.51
C LEU A 385 -5.69 -19.46 4.77
N ILE A 386 -6.36 -19.89 5.84
CA ILE A 386 -5.70 -20.25 7.11
C ILE A 386 -4.67 -21.38 6.88
N PHE A 387 -5.04 -22.44 6.17
CA PHE A 387 -4.13 -23.53 5.83
C PHE A 387 -2.97 -23.06 4.97
N LYS A 388 -3.24 -22.26 3.93
CA LYS A 388 -2.19 -21.70 3.07
C LYS A 388 -1.14 -20.95 3.90
N ILE A 389 -1.58 -20.09 4.81
CA ILE A 389 -0.68 -19.30 5.68
C ILE A 389 0.15 -20.22 6.59
N TYR A 390 -0.48 -21.22 7.24
CA TYR A 390 0.25 -22.15 8.10
C TYR A 390 1.26 -23.00 7.33
N TRP A 391 0.91 -23.41 6.10
CA TRP A 391 1.81 -24.16 5.23
C TRP A 391 3.01 -23.32 4.80
N GLU A 392 2.81 -22.06 4.38
CA GLU A 392 3.90 -21.14 4.03
C GLU A 392 4.84 -20.91 5.23
N LYS A 393 4.30 -20.71 6.43
CA LYS A 393 5.11 -20.59 7.66
C LYS A 393 5.88 -21.87 8.00
N PHE A 394 5.27 -23.03 7.78
CA PHE A 394 5.94 -24.32 7.98
C PHE A 394 7.13 -24.47 7.02
N LEU A 395 6.97 -24.09 5.76
CA LEU A 395 8.06 -24.11 4.77
C LEU A 395 9.19 -23.15 5.15
N GLU A 396 8.89 -21.93 5.61
CA GLU A 396 9.91 -20.97 6.09
C GLU A 396 10.77 -21.50 7.25
N VAL A 397 10.23 -22.40 8.08
CA VAL A 397 10.96 -22.97 9.24
C VAL A 397 11.91 -24.08 8.83
N ILE A 398 11.67 -24.73 7.68
CA ILE A 398 12.41 -25.92 7.25
C ILE A 398 13.44 -25.58 6.16
N SER A 399 13.27 -24.44 5.48
CA SER A 399 14.28 -23.80 4.62
C SER A 399 15.33 -23.06 5.43
#